data_AF-A0A949I9H1-F1
#
_entry.id   AF-A0A949I9H1-F1
#
_cell.length_a   1.000
_cell.length_b   1.000
_cell.length_c   1.000
_cell.angle_alpha   90.00
_cell.angle_beta   90.00
_cell.angle_gamma   90.00
#
_symmetry.space_group_name_H-M   'P 1'
#
loop_
_entity.id
_entity.type
_entity.pdbx_description
1 polymer ?
#
loop_
_entity_poly.entity_id
_entity_poly.type
_entity_poly.pdbx_seq_one_letter_code
_entity_poly.pdbx_strand_id
1 'polypeptide(L)'
;MTPITEDLLRRFDIPGPRYTSYPTADRFSPAFGEQRYRDALEARTLREGSPLSLYVHLPFCAQLCYYCACNKIITGHRERGTDYLRWLARDIALHTAILGRNEPVTQLHLGGGTPTFLDDADLETLMQMLRDSFRLVAGGEFSIEVDPRTVDAVRLAHLAKLGFNRLSFGVQDFDAQVQQAVHRVQSQEMVFELVEAARGLGFESINTDFIYGLPMQTPQSFARTLEKIAVLRPDRIALYAYAHLPERFKPQRRIDVQALPSAGDKINMLRAAHQALEQQGYVYIGMDHFALPNDALAVAKAQNRLHRNFQGYSTQPDCDLIGLGVSSIGKIGDTYSQNVKTLES
;
A
#
# COMPACT_ATOMS: atom_id res chain seq x y z
N MET A 1 -4.91 29.07 5.94
CA MET A 1 -5.98 28.08 6.13
C MET A 1 -6.85 28.54 7.29
N THR A 2 -8.17 28.46 7.18
CA THR A 2 -9.07 28.68 8.31
C THR A 2 -8.71 27.67 9.41
N PRO A 3 -8.52 28.08 10.66
CA PRO A 3 -8.16 27.16 11.74
C PRO A 3 -9.28 26.13 11.94
N ILE A 4 -8.90 24.84 11.99
CA ILE A 4 -9.81 23.75 12.37
C ILE A 4 -10.11 23.93 13.86
N THR A 5 -11.34 24.32 14.19
CA THR A 5 -11.76 24.53 15.58
C THR A 5 -12.17 23.20 16.22
N GLU A 6 -12.10 23.13 17.55
CA GLU A 6 -12.58 21.98 18.31
C GLU A 6 -14.08 21.72 18.08
N ASP A 7 -14.87 22.79 17.96
CA ASP A 7 -16.30 22.71 17.62
C ASP A 7 -16.54 22.03 16.27
N LEU A 8 -15.76 22.39 15.24
CA LEU A 8 -15.84 21.78 13.92
C LEU A 8 -15.44 20.30 13.97
N LEU A 9 -14.41 19.96 14.73
CA LEU A 9 -13.99 18.57 14.92
C LEU A 9 -15.09 17.74 15.60
N ARG A 10 -15.66 18.21 16.71
CA ARG A 10 -16.75 17.51 17.40
C ARG A 10 -17.98 17.33 16.52
N ARG A 11 -18.31 18.33 15.71
CA ARG A 11 -19.47 18.28 14.80
C ARG A 11 -19.31 17.22 13.71
N PHE A 12 -18.09 16.97 13.24
CA PHE A 12 -17.81 16.05 12.14
C PHE A 12 -17.13 14.75 12.58
N ASP A 13 -16.95 14.52 13.89
CA ASP A 13 -16.50 13.25 14.48
C ASP A 13 -17.65 12.21 14.47
N ILE A 14 -18.12 11.90 13.27
CA ILE A 14 -19.15 10.89 13.00
C ILE A 14 -18.60 9.84 12.02
N PRO A 15 -19.04 8.57 12.11
CA PRO A 15 -18.64 7.55 11.16
C PRO A 15 -19.01 7.93 9.73
N GLY A 16 -18.02 7.97 8.84
CA GLY A 16 -18.20 8.18 7.40
C GLY A 16 -17.63 7.01 6.58
N PRO A 17 -18.11 6.79 5.36
CA PRO A 17 -17.52 5.79 4.48
C PRO A 17 -16.08 6.19 4.13
N ARG A 18 -15.16 5.21 4.19
CA ARG A 18 -13.83 5.39 3.62
C ARG A 18 -13.96 5.34 2.10
N TYR A 19 -13.89 6.49 1.44
CA TYR A 19 -13.97 6.62 -0.02
C TYR A 19 -12.67 6.15 -0.70
N THR A 20 -12.36 4.85 -0.58
CA THR A 20 -11.33 4.20 -1.40
C THR A 20 -11.73 4.12 -2.88
N SER A 21 -13.04 4.06 -3.15
CA SER A 21 -13.66 4.12 -4.47
C SER A 21 -15.07 4.72 -4.36
N TYR A 22 -15.63 5.12 -5.50
CA TYR A 22 -17.06 5.37 -5.63
C TYR A 22 -17.62 4.60 -6.85
N PRO A 23 -18.68 3.78 -6.67
CA PRO A 23 -19.28 3.37 -5.40
C PRO A 23 -18.30 2.65 -4.46
N THR A 24 -18.62 2.61 -3.18
CA THR A 24 -17.81 1.94 -2.15
C THR A 24 -17.94 0.41 -2.23
N ALA A 25 -16.96 -0.33 -1.71
CA ALA A 25 -16.89 -1.79 -1.85
C ALA A 25 -18.07 -2.56 -1.20
N ASP A 26 -18.77 -1.97 -0.23
CA ASP A 26 -20.03 -2.50 0.33
C ASP A 26 -21.20 -2.47 -0.67
N ARG A 27 -21.03 -1.81 -1.83
CA ARG A 27 -21.98 -1.80 -2.95
C ARG A 27 -21.66 -2.83 -4.03
N PHE A 28 -20.57 -3.58 -3.89
CA PHE A 28 -20.25 -4.65 -4.84
C PHE A 28 -21.29 -5.77 -4.71
N SER A 29 -21.73 -6.28 -5.87
CA SER A 29 -22.83 -7.25 -5.93
C SER A 29 -22.39 -8.49 -6.71
N PRO A 30 -22.76 -9.70 -6.25
CA PRO A 30 -22.51 -10.93 -7.00
C PRO A 30 -23.26 -11.00 -8.34
N ALA A 31 -24.19 -10.07 -8.60
CA ALA A 31 -24.80 -9.91 -9.92
C ALA A 31 -23.79 -9.50 -11.01
N PHE A 32 -22.65 -8.92 -10.62
CA PHE A 32 -21.50 -8.75 -11.51
C PHE A 32 -20.71 -10.06 -11.58
N GLY A 33 -21.14 -10.95 -12.48
CA GLY A 33 -20.52 -12.26 -12.69
C GLY A 33 -19.47 -12.30 -13.80
N GLU A 34 -18.98 -13.51 -14.09
CA GLU A 34 -17.92 -13.77 -15.06
C GLU A 34 -18.14 -13.10 -16.42
N GLN A 35 -19.31 -13.29 -17.04
CA GLN A 35 -19.58 -12.75 -18.38
C GLN A 35 -19.41 -11.23 -18.44
N ARG A 36 -19.94 -10.50 -17.45
CA ARG A 36 -19.80 -9.02 -17.41
C ARG A 36 -18.35 -8.58 -17.25
N TYR A 37 -17.53 -9.35 -16.55
CA TYR A 37 -16.10 -9.07 -16.43
C TYR A 37 -15.37 -9.35 -17.74
N ARG A 38 -15.71 -10.46 -18.42
CA ARG A 38 -15.18 -10.76 -19.76
C ARG A 38 -15.54 -9.68 -20.77
N ASP A 39 -16.81 -9.25 -20.80
CA ASP A 39 -17.27 -8.15 -21.66
C ASP A 39 -16.49 -6.86 -21.39
N ALA A 40 -16.16 -6.56 -20.12
CA ALA A 40 -15.36 -5.39 -19.76
C ALA A 40 -13.90 -5.49 -20.24
N LEU A 41 -13.29 -6.68 -20.15
CA LEU A 41 -11.95 -6.95 -20.69
C LEU A 41 -11.93 -6.91 -22.22
N GLU A 42 -12.93 -7.47 -22.89
CA GLU A 42 -13.09 -7.39 -24.35
C GLU A 42 -13.30 -5.94 -24.80
N ALA A 43 -14.14 -5.17 -24.10
CA ALA A 43 -14.31 -3.75 -24.41
C ALA A 43 -13.02 -2.94 -24.22
N ARG A 44 -12.13 -3.37 -23.30
CA ARG A 44 -10.81 -2.78 -23.15
C ARG A 44 -9.93 -3.02 -24.36
N THR A 45 -9.94 -4.21 -24.97
CA THR A 45 -9.06 -4.50 -26.13
C THR A 45 -9.38 -3.62 -27.34
N LEU A 46 -10.58 -3.03 -27.39
CA LEU A 46 -10.99 -2.04 -28.39
C LEU A 46 -10.44 -0.62 -28.12
N ARG A 47 -9.90 -0.35 -26.92
CA ARG A 47 -9.33 0.95 -26.53
C ARG A 47 -7.81 0.96 -26.71
N GLU A 48 -7.36 1.26 -27.93
CA GLU A 48 -5.94 1.36 -28.23
C GLU A 48 -5.23 2.40 -27.34
N GLY A 49 -4.06 2.05 -26.81
CA GLY A 49 -3.20 2.96 -26.03
C GLY A 49 -3.68 3.29 -24.61
N SER A 50 -4.77 2.69 -24.13
CA SER A 50 -5.21 2.87 -22.73
C SER A 50 -4.18 2.29 -21.75
N PRO A 51 -3.69 3.07 -20.77
CA PRO A 51 -2.72 2.56 -19.80
C PRO A 51 -3.30 1.43 -18.95
N LEU A 52 -2.44 0.47 -18.61
CA LEU A 52 -2.77 -0.68 -17.76
C LEU A 52 -1.88 -0.70 -16.52
N SER A 53 -2.54 -0.84 -15.37
CA SER A 53 -1.93 -1.12 -14.09
C SER A 53 -2.23 -2.55 -13.65
N LEU A 54 -1.24 -3.20 -13.05
CA LEU A 54 -1.40 -4.48 -12.37
C LEU A 54 -1.24 -4.29 -10.86
N TYR A 55 -2.20 -4.80 -10.10
CA TYR A 55 -2.06 -5.01 -8.66
C TYR A 55 -2.02 -6.49 -8.37
N VAL A 56 -0.97 -6.96 -7.69
CA VAL A 56 -0.85 -8.36 -7.28
C VAL A 56 -0.92 -8.42 -5.76
N HIS A 57 -1.93 -9.12 -5.25
CA HIS A 57 -2.10 -9.32 -3.81
C HIS A 57 -1.35 -10.57 -3.34
N LEU A 58 -0.33 -10.37 -2.52
CA LEU A 58 0.47 -11.42 -1.87
C LEU A 58 0.09 -11.45 -0.38
N PRO A 59 -0.76 -12.39 0.07
CA PRO A 59 -1.44 -12.27 1.37
C PRO A 59 -0.56 -12.67 2.56
N PHE A 60 0.62 -13.25 2.37
CA PHE A 60 1.34 -13.90 3.45
C PHE A 60 2.15 -12.93 4.30
N CYS A 61 2.15 -13.15 5.62
CA CYS A 61 3.04 -12.47 6.56
C CYS A 61 3.65 -13.50 7.52
N ALA A 62 4.94 -13.36 7.82
CA ALA A 62 5.62 -14.23 8.77
C ALA A 62 5.20 -13.97 10.23
N GLN A 63 4.82 -12.73 10.54
CA GLN A 63 4.46 -12.30 11.90
C GLN A 63 3.17 -11.49 11.91
N LEU A 64 2.41 -11.65 12.99
CA LEU A 64 1.16 -10.94 13.21
C LEU A 64 1.40 -9.59 13.90
N CYS A 65 1.18 -8.49 13.18
CA CYS A 65 1.08 -7.16 13.78
C CYS A 65 -0.34 -6.91 14.30
N TYR A 66 -0.48 -6.50 15.57
CA TYR A 66 -1.79 -6.44 16.22
C TYR A 66 -2.70 -5.35 15.66
N TYR A 67 -2.14 -4.26 15.12
CA TYR A 67 -2.92 -3.18 14.50
C TYR A 67 -3.53 -3.55 13.14
N CYS A 68 -3.01 -4.59 12.46
CA CYS A 68 -3.17 -4.77 11.02
C CYS A 68 -4.60 -5.12 10.57
N ALA A 69 -5.16 -4.27 9.70
CA ALA A 69 -6.47 -4.41 9.08
C ALA A 69 -6.45 -4.94 7.63
N CYS A 70 -5.26 -5.24 7.07
CA CYS A 70 -5.13 -5.73 5.70
C CYS A 70 -5.82 -7.09 5.50
N ASN A 71 -6.04 -7.50 4.26
CA ASN A 71 -6.26 -8.93 3.95
C ASN A 71 -4.89 -9.61 3.99
N LYS A 72 -4.73 -10.61 4.85
CA LYS A 72 -3.46 -11.28 5.10
C LYS A 72 -3.67 -12.64 5.76
N ILE A 73 -2.69 -13.51 5.59
CA ILE A 73 -2.59 -14.86 6.14
C ILE A 73 -1.25 -14.94 6.89
N ILE A 74 -1.32 -15.18 8.21
CA ILE A 74 -0.12 -15.37 9.01
C ILE A 74 0.33 -16.81 8.92
N THR A 75 1.56 -17.05 8.52
CA THR A 75 2.11 -18.40 8.40
C THR A 75 3.64 -18.40 8.46
N GLY A 76 4.22 -19.44 9.06
CA GLY A 76 5.66 -19.72 8.99
C GLY A 76 6.06 -20.61 7.81
N HIS A 77 5.08 -21.15 7.08
CA HIS A 77 5.25 -22.08 5.97
C HIS A 77 5.53 -21.30 4.68
N ARG A 78 6.82 -21.13 4.33
CA ARG A 78 7.23 -20.36 3.15
C ARG A 78 6.75 -20.98 1.85
N GLU A 79 6.64 -22.31 1.80
CA GLU A 79 6.14 -23.09 0.66
C GLU A 79 4.72 -22.69 0.22
N ARG A 80 3.92 -22.09 1.12
CA ARG A 80 2.60 -21.57 0.77
C ARG A 80 2.68 -20.41 -0.23
N GLY A 81 3.78 -19.66 -0.22
CA GLY A 81 4.08 -18.63 -1.21
C GLY A 81 4.22 -19.23 -2.60
N THR A 82 5.13 -20.20 -2.75
CA THR A 82 5.35 -20.96 -4.00
C THR A 82 4.07 -21.62 -4.50
N ASP A 83 3.29 -22.26 -3.61
CA ASP A 83 2.02 -22.89 -3.98
C ASP A 83 1.01 -21.87 -4.52
N TYR A 84 0.96 -20.70 -3.90
CA TYR A 84 0.08 -19.62 -4.32
C TYR A 84 0.45 -19.06 -5.70
N LEU A 85 1.74 -19.03 -6.06
CA LEU A 85 2.17 -18.61 -7.40
C LEU A 85 1.59 -19.51 -8.51
N ARG A 86 1.34 -20.80 -8.24
CA ARG A 86 0.68 -21.69 -9.21
C ARG A 86 -0.77 -21.28 -9.50
N TRP A 87 -1.48 -20.80 -8.49
CA TRP A 87 -2.84 -20.27 -8.66
C TRP A 87 -2.83 -18.90 -9.33
N LEU A 88 -1.86 -18.06 -8.99
CA LEU A 88 -1.66 -16.78 -9.63
C LEU A 88 -1.34 -16.92 -11.13
N ALA A 89 -0.59 -17.96 -11.52
CA ALA A 89 -0.35 -18.29 -12.92
C ALA A 89 -1.64 -18.59 -13.69
N ARG A 90 -2.58 -19.30 -13.06
CA ARG A 90 -3.90 -19.58 -13.65
C ARG A 90 -4.73 -18.31 -13.75
N ASP A 91 -4.72 -17.46 -12.72
CA ASP A 91 -5.40 -16.17 -12.72
C ASP A 91 -4.90 -15.26 -13.87
N ILE A 92 -3.57 -15.17 -14.03
CA ILE A 92 -2.94 -14.44 -15.15
C ILE A 92 -3.35 -15.05 -16.49
N ALA A 93 -3.33 -16.38 -16.63
CA ALA A 93 -3.71 -17.05 -17.86
C ALA A 93 -5.15 -16.72 -18.28
N LEU A 94 -6.10 -16.65 -17.34
CA LEU A 94 -7.49 -16.27 -17.62
C LEU A 94 -7.60 -14.85 -18.20
N HIS A 95 -6.81 -13.90 -17.70
CA HIS A 95 -6.78 -12.54 -18.22
C HIS A 95 -6.16 -12.49 -19.63
N THR A 96 -5.00 -13.13 -19.83
CA THR A 96 -4.32 -13.14 -21.14
C THR A 96 -5.07 -13.91 -22.23
N ALA A 97 -5.97 -14.83 -21.85
CA ALA A 97 -6.83 -15.51 -22.82
C ALA A 97 -7.79 -14.55 -23.54
N ILE A 98 -8.10 -13.40 -22.93
CA ILE A 98 -9.00 -12.38 -23.49
C ILE A 98 -8.18 -11.20 -24.04
N LEU A 99 -7.24 -10.69 -23.26
CA LEU A 99 -6.43 -9.52 -23.63
C LEU A 99 -5.36 -9.84 -24.68
N GLY A 100 -5.05 -11.12 -24.88
CA GLY A 100 -3.82 -11.54 -25.52
C GLY A 100 -2.61 -11.40 -24.60
N ARG A 101 -1.43 -11.65 -25.17
CA ARG A 101 -0.14 -11.48 -24.50
C ARG A 101 0.51 -10.17 -24.96
N ASN A 102 1.45 -9.65 -24.16
CA ASN A 102 2.21 -8.43 -24.43
C ASN A 102 1.41 -7.13 -24.35
N GLU A 103 0.25 -7.14 -23.69
CA GLU A 103 -0.46 -5.89 -23.36
C GLU A 103 0.47 -4.95 -22.57
N PRO A 104 0.60 -3.66 -22.95
CA PRO A 104 1.55 -2.75 -22.30
C PRO A 104 1.10 -2.38 -20.89
N VAL A 105 1.97 -2.65 -19.91
CA VAL A 105 1.73 -2.33 -18.49
C VAL A 105 2.63 -1.18 -18.08
N THR A 106 1.99 -0.08 -17.66
CA THR A 106 2.65 1.17 -17.25
C THR A 106 2.81 1.29 -15.74
N GLN A 107 2.06 0.50 -14.95
CA GLN A 107 2.20 0.43 -13.50
C GLN A 107 2.10 -1.01 -13.00
N LEU A 108 2.93 -1.37 -12.02
CA LEU A 108 2.85 -2.63 -11.28
C LEU A 108 2.96 -2.30 -9.79
N HIS A 109 2.10 -2.92 -8.99
CA HIS A 109 2.18 -2.85 -7.54
C HIS A 109 2.02 -4.23 -6.93
N LEU A 110 3.07 -4.72 -6.27
CA LEU A 110 2.99 -5.87 -5.37
C LEU A 110 2.67 -5.38 -3.96
N GLY A 111 1.55 -5.81 -3.40
CA GLY A 111 1.15 -5.45 -2.04
C GLY A 111 0.37 -6.55 -1.33
N GLY A 112 -0.20 -6.22 -0.18
CA GLY A 112 -1.19 -7.08 0.50
C GLY A 112 -0.84 -7.41 1.93
N GLY A 113 -0.33 -8.61 2.16
CA GLY A 113 0.30 -8.98 3.43
C GLY A 113 1.73 -8.46 3.44
N THR A 114 2.67 -9.24 2.93
CA THR A 114 4.07 -8.85 2.79
C THR A 114 4.63 -9.48 1.52
N PRO A 115 4.74 -8.75 0.40
CA PRO A 115 5.33 -9.26 -0.84
C PRO A 115 6.69 -9.94 -0.65
N THR A 116 7.54 -9.36 0.21
CA THR A 116 8.87 -9.87 0.56
C THR A 116 8.85 -11.10 1.50
N PHE A 117 7.67 -11.66 1.77
CA PHE A 117 7.52 -13.01 2.34
C PHE A 117 8.01 -14.09 1.38
N LEU A 118 7.68 -13.96 0.09
CA LEU A 118 8.27 -14.76 -0.98
C LEU A 118 9.79 -14.66 -0.89
N ASP A 119 10.51 -15.74 -1.19
CA ASP A 119 11.96 -15.66 -1.34
C ASP A 119 12.35 -15.08 -2.71
N ASP A 120 13.65 -14.97 -2.97
CA ASP A 120 14.14 -14.34 -4.20
C ASP A 120 13.80 -15.18 -5.44
N ALA A 121 13.80 -16.51 -5.35
CA ALA A 121 13.44 -17.40 -6.45
C ALA A 121 11.94 -17.33 -6.78
N ASP A 122 11.09 -17.24 -5.77
CA ASP A 122 9.64 -17.03 -5.94
C ASP A 122 9.35 -15.64 -6.54
N LEU A 123 10.07 -14.59 -6.13
CA LEU A 123 9.93 -13.25 -6.71
C LEU A 123 10.41 -13.19 -8.16
N GLU A 124 11.53 -13.84 -8.49
CA GLU A 124 12.00 -14.03 -9.86
C GLU A 124 10.91 -14.73 -10.70
N THR A 125 10.35 -15.83 -10.18
CA THR A 125 9.29 -16.60 -10.84
C THR A 125 8.05 -15.74 -11.10
N LEU A 126 7.59 -14.98 -10.10
CA LEU A 126 6.46 -14.07 -10.24
C LEU A 126 6.73 -13.01 -11.32
N MET A 127 7.88 -12.35 -11.25
CA MET A 127 8.21 -11.29 -12.20
C MET A 127 8.41 -11.83 -13.62
N GLN A 128 8.99 -13.03 -13.78
CA GLN A 128 9.09 -13.69 -15.08
C GLN A 128 7.72 -14.01 -15.65
N MET A 129 6.83 -14.60 -14.85
CA MET A 129 5.45 -14.90 -15.24
C MET A 129 4.67 -13.65 -15.67
N LEU A 130 4.87 -12.52 -14.98
CA LEU A 130 4.27 -11.26 -15.39
C LEU A 130 4.84 -10.75 -16.72
N ARG A 131 6.16 -10.83 -16.95
CA ARG A 131 6.80 -10.44 -18.22
C ARG A 131 6.44 -11.33 -19.40
N ASP A 132 6.23 -12.62 -19.15
CA ASP A 132 5.82 -13.56 -20.18
C ASP A 132 4.38 -13.29 -20.65
N SER A 133 3.55 -12.75 -19.77
CA SER A 133 2.13 -12.45 -20.03
C SER A 133 1.91 -11.02 -20.53
N PHE A 134 2.64 -10.05 -19.99
CA PHE A 134 2.47 -8.62 -20.21
C PHE A 134 3.78 -7.94 -20.59
N ARG A 135 3.70 -6.87 -21.36
CA ARG A 135 4.86 -6.05 -21.68
C ARG A 135 5.02 -4.95 -20.64
N LEU A 136 5.86 -5.18 -19.63
CA LEU A 136 6.27 -4.14 -18.68
C LEU A 136 7.06 -3.06 -19.43
N VAL A 137 6.50 -1.87 -19.56
CA VAL A 137 7.12 -0.81 -20.36
C VAL A 137 8.36 -0.23 -19.68
N ALA A 138 9.36 0.16 -20.47
CA ALA A 138 10.52 0.88 -19.95
C ALA A 138 10.06 2.22 -19.32
N GLY A 139 10.57 2.54 -18.14
CA GLY A 139 10.16 3.72 -17.38
C GLY A 139 8.77 3.62 -16.73
N GLY A 140 8.15 2.42 -16.73
CA GLY A 140 6.92 2.18 -15.98
C GLY A 140 7.11 2.30 -14.46
N GLU A 141 6.03 2.54 -13.72
CA GLU A 141 6.08 2.66 -12.26
C GLU A 141 5.90 1.28 -11.62
N PHE A 142 7.00 0.64 -11.19
CA PHE A 142 7.00 -0.71 -10.65
C PHE A 142 7.36 -0.69 -9.18
N SER A 143 6.37 -0.99 -8.35
CA SER A 143 6.40 -0.80 -6.90
C SER A 143 6.16 -2.10 -6.13
N ILE A 144 6.78 -2.19 -4.96
CA ILE A 144 6.62 -3.30 -4.02
C ILE A 144 6.55 -2.78 -2.58
N GLU A 145 5.60 -3.31 -1.81
CA GLU A 145 5.54 -3.12 -0.35
C GLU A 145 6.56 -4.03 0.35
N VAL A 146 7.26 -3.47 1.34
CA VAL A 146 8.37 -4.12 2.02
C VAL A 146 8.18 -4.02 3.53
N ASP A 147 8.24 -5.17 4.20
CA ASP A 147 8.49 -5.21 5.64
C ASP A 147 10.00 -5.11 5.88
N PRO A 148 10.51 -4.07 6.57
CA PRO A 148 11.95 -3.89 6.81
C PRO A 148 12.63 -5.10 7.46
N ARG A 149 11.88 -5.92 8.19
CA ARG A 149 12.40 -7.10 8.91
C ARG A 149 12.65 -8.31 8.01
N THR A 150 12.31 -8.21 6.73
CA THR A 150 12.36 -9.32 5.75
C THR A 150 13.38 -9.11 4.64
N VAL A 151 14.08 -7.98 4.66
CA VAL A 151 15.01 -7.55 3.61
C VAL A 151 16.31 -7.03 4.22
N ASP A 152 17.38 -7.11 3.44
CA ASP A 152 18.67 -6.45 3.67
C ASP A 152 19.09 -5.71 2.39
N ALA A 153 20.27 -5.08 2.39
CA ALA A 153 20.79 -4.37 1.22
C ALA A 153 21.01 -5.26 -0.01
N VAL A 154 21.39 -6.54 0.19
CA VAL A 154 21.58 -7.51 -0.91
C VAL A 154 20.25 -7.79 -1.58
N ARG A 155 19.21 -7.97 -0.77
CA ARG A 155 17.85 -8.22 -1.23
C ARG A 155 17.23 -7.01 -1.92
N LEU A 156 17.48 -5.79 -1.43
CA LEU A 156 17.06 -4.57 -2.14
C LEU A 156 17.72 -4.47 -3.52
N ALA A 157 19.01 -4.82 -3.64
CA ALA A 157 19.69 -4.87 -4.93
C ALA A 157 19.09 -5.93 -5.87
N HIS A 158 18.64 -7.06 -5.31
CA HIS A 158 17.91 -8.07 -6.06
C HIS A 158 16.55 -7.54 -6.56
N LEU A 159 15.76 -6.86 -5.72
CA LEU A 159 14.50 -6.22 -6.13
C LEU A 159 14.71 -5.18 -7.25
N ALA A 160 15.78 -4.37 -7.16
CA ALA A 160 16.13 -3.43 -8.23
C ALA A 160 16.45 -4.15 -9.55
N LYS A 161 17.17 -5.28 -9.51
CA LYS A 161 17.43 -6.13 -10.70
C LYS A 161 16.17 -6.74 -11.29
N LEU A 162 15.16 -7.03 -10.46
CA LEU A 162 13.83 -7.42 -10.91
C LEU A 162 13.04 -6.25 -11.54
N GLY A 163 13.61 -5.05 -11.60
CA GLY A 163 13.01 -3.90 -12.27
C GLY A 163 12.06 -3.08 -11.39
N PHE A 164 11.98 -3.35 -10.08
CA PHE A 164 11.31 -2.44 -9.17
C PHE A 164 12.10 -1.14 -9.07
N ASN A 165 11.41 -0.01 -9.24
CA ASN A 165 11.98 1.32 -9.12
C ASN A 165 11.32 2.17 -8.02
N ARG A 166 10.33 1.60 -7.31
CA ARG A 166 9.66 2.24 -6.18
C ARG A 166 9.47 1.26 -5.02
N LEU A 167 9.58 1.76 -3.79
CA LEU A 167 9.44 0.98 -2.57
C LEU A 167 8.43 1.63 -1.62
N SER A 168 7.73 0.82 -0.85
CA SER A 168 6.96 1.27 0.31
C SER A 168 7.36 0.48 1.54
N PHE A 169 7.98 1.12 2.53
CA PHE A 169 8.39 0.48 3.77
C PHE A 169 7.35 0.65 4.87
N GLY A 170 6.90 -0.47 5.45
CA GLY A 170 6.02 -0.45 6.62
C GLY A 170 6.79 -0.12 7.92
N VAL A 171 6.90 1.16 8.30
CA VAL A 171 7.66 1.57 9.50
C VAL A 171 6.78 1.63 10.75
N GLN A 172 5.62 2.27 10.62
CA GLN A 172 4.57 2.44 11.61
C GLN A 172 4.92 3.36 12.78
N ASP A 173 5.99 3.04 13.53
CA ASP A 173 6.54 3.87 14.59
C ASP A 173 8.01 3.46 14.91
N PHE A 174 8.80 4.40 15.41
CA PHE A 174 10.15 4.18 15.93
C PHE A 174 10.21 4.04 17.45
N ASP A 175 9.12 4.30 18.18
CA ASP A 175 9.08 4.15 19.63
C ASP A 175 8.98 2.66 20.03
N ALA A 176 9.95 2.18 20.81
CA ALA A 176 10.05 0.78 21.20
C ALA A 176 8.84 0.29 22.01
N GLN A 177 8.23 1.15 22.84
CA GLN A 177 7.04 0.78 23.62
C GLN A 177 5.84 0.57 22.71
N VAL A 178 5.66 1.44 21.72
CA VAL A 178 4.61 1.32 20.70
C VAL A 178 4.82 0.04 19.89
N GLN A 179 6.05 -0.21 19.41
CA GLN A 179 6.39 -1.40 18.65
C GLN A 179 6.13 -2.70 19.41
N GLN A 180 6.48 -2.75 20.70
CA GLN A 180 6.19 -3.89 21.58
C GLN A 180 4.68 -4.09 21.73
N ALA A 181 3.94 -3.01 22.01
CA ALA A 181 2.49 -3.04 22.22
C ALA A 181 1.71 -3.52 20.98
N VAL A 182 2.28 -3.36 19.78
CA VAL A 182 1.66 -3.81 18.52
C VAL A 182 2.32 -5.02 17.88
N HIS A 183 3.31 -5.62 18.55
CA HIS A 183 4.05 -6.79 18.10
C HIS A 183 4.72 -6.59 16.72
N ARG A 184 5.46 -5.49 16.60
CA ARG A 184 6.23 -5.11 15.40
C ARG A 184 7.57 -4.48 15.78
N VAL A 185 8.44 -5.27 16.40
CA VAL A 185 9.78 -4.80 16.82
C VAL A 185 10.72 -4.73 15.62
N GLN A 186 11.34 -3.56 15.43
CA GLN A 186 12.34 -3.27 14.40
C GLN A 186 13.17 -2.05 14.82
N SER A 187 14.48 -2.07 14.58
CA SER A 187 15.35 -0.97 14.98
C SER A 187 15.25 0.23 14.02
N GLN A 188 15.54 1.42 14.54
CA GLN A 188 15.62 2.62 13.69
C GLN A 188 16.77 2.48 12.69
N GLU A 189 17.91 1.98 13.15
CA GLU A 189 19.14 1.81 12.39
C GLU A 189 18.88 0.94 11.16
N MET A 190 18.16 -0.18 11.32
CA MET A 190 17.76 -1.07 10.23
C MET A 190 16.96 -0.31 9.16
N VAL A 191 15.96 0.48 9.55
CA VAL A 191 15.14 1.24 8.59
C VAL A 191 15.98 2.30 7.87
N PHE A 192 16.85 3.00 8.60
CA PHE A 192 17.72 4.02 8.03
C PHE A 192 18.71 3.43 7.02
N GLU A 193 19.37 2.33 7.36
CA GLU A 193 20.29 1.61 6.48
C GLU A 193 19.60 1.12 5.20
N LEU A 194 18.38 0.60 5.30
CA LEU A 194 17.60 0.15 4.15
C LEU A 194 17.17 1.31 3.24
N VAL A 195 16.76 2.44 3.81
CA VAL A 195 16.39 3.63 3.02
C VAL A 195 17.61 4.22 2.32
N GLU A 196 18.76 4.30 2.99
CA GLU A 196 20.02 4.74 2.38
C GLU A 196 20.47 3.77 1.27
N ALA A 197 20.38 2.46 1.51
CA ALA A 197 20.69 1.46 0.49
C ALA A 197 19.76 1.58 -0.73
N ALA A 198 18.45 1.77 -0.51
CA ALA A 198 17.50 1.99 -1.59
C ALA A 198 17.83 3.25 -2.41
N ARG A 199 18.21 4.36 -1.77
CA ARG A 199 18.68 5.56 -2.48
C ARG A 199 19.92 5.27 -3.31
N GLY A 200 20.91 4.59 -2.74
CA GLY A 200 22.15 4.21 -3.43
C GLY A 200 21.93 3.29 -4.63
N LEU A 201 20.85 2.51 -4.62
CA LEU A 201 20.42 1.63 -5.72
C LEU A 201 19.59 2.35 -6.80
N GLY A 202 19.27 3.63 -6.62
CA GLY A 202 18.54 4.43 -7.61
C GLY A 202 17.03 4.22 -7.63
N PHE A 203 16.43 3.75 -6.52
CA PHE A 203 14.97 3.77 -6.39
C PHE A 203 14.47 5.22 -6.46
N GLU A 204 13.49 5.49 -7.33
CA GLU A 204 13.04 6.84 -7.67
C GLU A 204 12.07 7.44 -6.65
N SER A 205 11.36 6.59 -5.90
CA SER A 205 10.39 7.00 -4.90
C SER A 205 10.33 5.98 -3.77
N ILE A 206 10.81 6.38 -2.61
CA ILE A 206 10.78 5.62 -1.36
C ILE A 206 9.66 6.18 -0.48
N ASN A 207 8.59 5.40 -0.33
CA ASN A 207 7.53 5.67 0.63
C ASN A 207 7.82 4.99 1.96
N THR A 208 7.38 5.63 3.05
CA THR A 208 7.35 5.01 4.38
C THR A 208 5.98 5.20 5.02
N ASP A 209 5.40 4.11 5.51
CA ASP A 209 4.12 4.11 6.21
C ASP A 209 4.33 4.37 7.69
N PHE A 210 3.53 5.27 8.26
CA PHE A 210 3.46 5.57 9.68
C PHE A 210 2.01 5.52 10.15
N ILE A 211 1.79 5.23 11.43
CA ILE A 211 0.45 5.18 12.02
C ILE A 211 0.42 6.04 13.28
N TYR A 212 -0.54 6.96 13.35
CA TYR A 212 -0.84 7.68 14.59
C TYR A 212 -2.11 7.14 15.24
N GLY A 213 -2.19 7.24 16.56
CA GLY A 213 -3.26 6.65 17.37
C GLY A 213 -3.02 5.20 17.82
N LEU A 214 -1.82 4.65 17.65
CA LEU A 214 -1.42 3.33 18.17
C LEU A 214 -1.31 3.33 19.72
N PRO A 215 -1.40 2.17 20.38
CA PRO A 215 -1.23 2.09 21.83
C PRO A 215 0.15 2.62 22.26
N MET A 216 0.21 3.18 23.46
CA MET A 216 1.41 3.82 24.06
C MET A 216 1.83 5.15 23.42
N GLN A 217 1.23 5.56 22.30
CA GLN A 217 1.53 6.87 21.73
C GLN A 217 0.97 8.02 22.59
N THR A 218 1.78 9.04 22.75
CA THR A 218 1.43 10.38 23.27
C THR A 218 1.85 11.44 22.27
N PRO A 219 1.25 12.66 22.27
CA PRO A 219 1.67 13.73 21.37
C PRO A 219 3.19 14.00 21.42
N GLN A 220 3.80 13.88 22.60
CA GLN A 220 5.24 14.07 22.81
C GLN A 220 6.05 12.91 22.21
N SER A 221 5.61 11.65 22.38
CA SER A 221 6.30 10.52 21.74
C SER A 221 6.22 10.58 20.23
N PHE A 222 5.06 10.98 19.69
CA PHE A 222 4.86 11.05 18.26
C PHE A 222 5.65 12.21 17.64
N ALA A 223 5.81 13.33 18.35
CA ALA A 223 6.71 14.41 17.95
C ALA A 223 8.16 13.91 17.77
N ARG A 224 8.66 13.06 18.66
CA ARG A 224 9.99 12.43 18.49
C ARG A 224 10.05 11.51 17.27
N THR A 225 8.97 10.79 16.97
CA THR A 225 8.87 10.00 15.72
C THR A 225 8.92 10.92 14.49
N LEU A 226 8.24 12.08 14.50
CA LEU A 226 8.30 13.07 13.42
C LEU A 226 9.70 13.66 13.23
N GLU A 227 10.45 13.91 14.31
CA GLU A 227 11.86 14.31 14.23
C GLU A 227 12.70 13.26 13.51
N LYS A 228 12.50 11.97 13.81
CA LYS A 228 13.19 10.87 13.12
C LYS A 228 12.79 10.78 11.64
N ILE A 229 11.51 11.00 11.31
CA ILE A 229 11.03 11.06 9.93
C ILE A 229 11.73 12.19 9.16
N ALA A 230 11.90 13.36 9.79
CA ALA A 230 12.59 14.49 9.18
C ALA A 230 14.06 14.16 8.84
N VAL A 231 14.75 13.39 9.70
CA VAL A 231 16.10 12.91 9.44
C VAL A 231 16.11 11.84 8.35
N LEU A 232 15.20 10.85 8.41
CA LEU A 232 15.09 9.79 7.41
C LEU A 232 14.80 10.36 6.01
N ARG A 233 13.98 11.41 5.95
CA ARG A 233 13.59 12.17 4.76
C ARG A 233 13.11 11.33 3.57
N PRO A 234 12.17 10.39 3.75
CA PRO A 234 11.64 9.58 2.64
C PRO A 234 10.98 10.47 1.58
N ASP A 235 10.89 10.02 0.33
CA ASP A 235 10.29 10.82 -0.75
C ASP A 235 8.78 11.00 -0.55
N ARG A 236 8.14 9.97 0.03
CA ARG A 236 6.72 9.94 0.37
C ARG A 236 6.49 9.43 1.78
N ILE A 237 5.42 9.92 2.39
CA ILE A 237 4.95 9.48 3.70
C ILE A 237 3.46 9.19 3.58
N ALA A 238 3.06 7.99 3.96
CA ALA A 238 1.67 7.66 4.23
C ALA A 238 1.45 7.62 5.74
N LEU A 239 0.67 8.57 6.26
CA LEU A 239 0.41 8.79 7.68
C LEU A 239 -1.02 8.37 8.03
N TYR A 240 -1.21 7.10 8.34
CA TYR A 240 -2.53 6.52 8.59
C TYR A 240 -3.04 6.80 10.01
N ALA A 241 -4.33 7.08 10.12
CA ALA A 241 -5.03 7.03 11.40
C ALA A 241 -5.27 5.57 11.81
N TYR A 242 -4.95 5.21 13.05
CA TYR A 242 -5.24 3.87 13.56
C TYR A 242 -6.76 3.64 13.69
N ALA A 243 -7.29 2.69 12.92
CA ALA A 243 -8.67 2.23 13.00
C ALA A 243 -8.78 0.98 13.89
N HIS A 244 -9.33 1.14 15.09
CA HIS A 244 -9.56 0.04 16.05
C HIS A 244 -10.97 -0.55 15.87
N LEU A 245 -11.06 -1.69 15.19
CA LEU A 245 -12.30 -2.44 14.91
C LEU A 245 -12.09 -3.94 15.25
N PRO A 246 -11.90 -4.29 16.54
CA PRO A 246 -11.51 -5.64 16.98
C PRO A 246 -12.56 -6.73 16.70
N GLU A 247 -13.82 -6.36 16.45
CA GLU A 247 -14.85 -7.30 16.01
C GLU A 247 -14.66 -7.78 14.58
N ARG A 248 -14.08 -6.92 13.73
CA ARG A 248 -13.76 -7.25 12.34
C ARG A 248 -12.33 -7.78 12.21
N PHE A 249 -11.38 -7.17 12.92
CA PHE A 249 -9.96 -7.49 12.86
C PHE A 249 -9.51 -8.11 14.17
N LYS A 250 -9.75 -9.42 14.32
CA LYS A 250 -9.46 -10.21 15.54
C LYS A 250 -8.07 -9.96 16.17
N PRO A 251 -6.95 -9.76 15.42
CA PRO A 251 -5.66 -9.44 16.00
C PRO A 251 -5.64 -8.20 16.91
N GLN A 252 -6.50 -7.21 16.63
CA GLN A 252 -6.59 -5.98 17.40
C GLN A 252 -7.11 -6.21 18.83
N ARG A 253 -7.73 -7.37 19.12
CA ARG A 253 -8.12 -7.77 20.49
C ARG A 253 -6.92 -7.95 21.43
N ARG A 254 -5.70 -8.03 20.89
CA ARG A 254 -4.45 -8.11 21.66
C ARG A 254 -3.90 -6.73 22.06
N ILE A 255 -4.49 -5.64 21.57
CA ILE A 255 -4.11 -4.28 21.95
C ILE A 255 -4.85 -3.91 23.23
N ASP A 256 -4.10 -3.39 24.21
CA ASP A 256 -4.68 -2.79 25.40
C ASP A 256 -5.38 -1.48 25.02
N VAL A 257 -6.71 -1.47 25.19
CA VAL A 257 -7.56 -0.32 24.88
C VAL A 257 -7.30 0.87 25.81
N GLN A 258 -6.82 0.64 27.04
CA GLN A 258 -6.48 1.72 27.98
C GLN A 258 -5.18 2.43 27.58
N ALA A 259 -4.33 1.76 26.81
CA ALA A 259 -3.12 2.34 26.25
C ALA A 259 -3.38 3.14 24.97
N LEU A 260 -4.60 3.16 24.44
CA LEU A 260 -4.92 3.93 23.24
C LEU A 260 -4.99 5.43 23.55
N PRO A 261 -4.46 6.30 22.67
CA PRO A 261 -4.52 7.74 22.88
C PRO A 261 -5.96 8.24 22.82
N SER A 262 -6.25 9.30 23.59
CA SER A 262 -7.56 9.96 23.54
C SER A 262 -7.84 10.56 22.15
N ALA A 263 -9.11 10.85 21.84
CA ALA A 263 -9.46 11.52 20.58
C ALA A 263 -8.74 12.88 20.43
N GLY A 264 -8.64 13.65 21.52
CA GLY A 264 -7.92 14.92 21.55
C GLY A 264 -6.41 14.75 21.27
N ASP A 265 -5.78 13.72 21.82
CA ASP A 265 -4.38 13.41 21.53
C ASP A 265 -4.15 13.03 20.07
N LYS A 266 -5.05 12.22 19.48
CA LYS A 266 -4.97 11.85 18.05
C LYS A 266 -5.09 13.08 17.14
N ILE A 267 -5.98 14.01 17.46
CA ILE A 267 -6.11 15.29 16.74
C ILE A 267 -4.82 16.12 16.88
N ASN A 268 -4.26 16.19 18.09
CA ASN A 268 -3.00 16.91 18.33
C ASN A 268 -1.83 16.30 17.57
N MET A 269 -1.72 14.97 17.53
CA MET A 269 -0.73 14.25 16.74
C MET A 269 -0.88 14.55 15.25
N LEU A 270 -2.10 14.48 14.71
CA LEU A 270 -2.37 14.77 13.30
C LEU A 270 -1.98 16.22 12.95
N ARG A 271 -2.43 17.19 13.76
CA ARG A 271 -2.08 18.61 13.58
C ARG A 271 -0.57 18.84 13.61
N ALA A 272 0.11 18.27 14.61
CA ALA A 272 1.55 18.40 14.75
C ALA A 272 2.29 17.77 13.56
N ALA A 273 1.83 16.63 13.07
CA ALA A 273 2.41 15.98 11.89
C ALA A 273 2.27 16.83 10.64
N HIS A 274 1.09 17.38 10.37
CA HIS A 274 0.90 18.31 9.25
C HIS A 274 1.87 19.49 9.33
N GLN A 275 1.92 20.17 10.48
CA GLN A 275 2.80 21.32 10.69
C GLN A 275 4.29 20.94 10.52
N ALA A 276 4.72 19.84 11.13
CA ALA A 276 6.10 19.38 11.06
C ALA A 276 6.50 19.00 9.63
N LEU A 277 5.68 18.21 8.94
CA LEU A 277 6.00 17.75 7.58
C LEU A 277 6.00 18.91 6.58
N GLU A 278 5.05 19.84 6.66
CA GLU A 278 5.05 21.06 5.83
C GLU A 278 6.28 21.93 6.09
N GLN A 279 6.70 22.09 7.36
CA GLN A 279 7.95 22.79 7.71
C GLN A 279 9.21 22.11 7.17
N GLN A 280 9.19 20.78 7.01
CA GLN A 280 10.28 20.02 6.39
C GLN A 280 10.26 20.04 4.86
N GLY A 281 9.28 20.73 4.27
CA GLY A 281 9.14 20.93 2.83
C GLY A 281 8.27 19.91 2.12
N TYR A 282 7.55 19.04 2.85
CA TYR A 282 6.59 18.13 2.23
C TYR A 282 5.33 18.86 1.77
N VAL A 283 4.85 18.47 0.59
CA VAL A 283 3.54 18.87 0.08
C VAL A 283 2.50 17.88 0.61
N TYR A 284 1.47 18.40 1.29
CA TYR A 284 0.30 17.59 1.62
C TYR A 284 -0.44 17.21 0.32
N ILE A 285 -0.44 15.92 -0.03
CA ILE A 285 -1.09 15.42 -1.25
C ILE A 285 -2.60 15.28 -1.00
N GLY A 286 -2.99 14.72 0.13
CA GLY A 286 -4.38 14.64 0.57
C GLY A 286 -4.63 13.39 1.42
N MET A 287 -5.71 13.40 2.20
CA MET A 287 -6.00 12.38 3.23
C MET A 287 -4.78 12.16 4.15
N ASP A 288 -4.05 11.07 3.93
CA ASP A 288 -2.94 10.53 4.70
C ASP A 288 -1.58 10.69 3.98
N HIS A 289 -1.52 11.24 2.76
CA HIS A 289 -0.28 11.26 1.98
C HIS A 289 0.41 12.63 1.95
N PHE A 290 1.74 12.57 2.08
CA PHE A 290 2.67 13.67 1.91
C PHE A 290 3.79 13.25 0.94
N ALA A 291 4.30 14.18 0.14
CA ALA A 291 5.41 13.90 -0.77
C ALA A 291 6.33 15.12 -0.91
N LEU A 292 7.61 14.90 -1.22
CA LEU A 292 8.53 16.00 -1.54
C LEU A 292 8.07 16.76 -2.80
N PRO A 293 8.42 18.05 -2.97
CA PRO A 293 7.88 18.87 -4.05
C PRO A 293 8.23 18.38 -5.47
N ASN A 294 9.36 17.69 -5.60
CA ASN A 294 9.83 17.08 -6.85
C ASN A 294 9.23 15.68 -7.11
N ASP A 295 8.53 15.10 -6.15
CA ASP A 295 7.86 13.81 -6.34
C ASP A 295 6.73 13.91 -7.36
N ALA A 296 6.56 12.86 -8.16
CA ALA A 296 5.59 12.83 -9.23
C ALA A 296 4.12 13.07 -8.78
N LEU A 297 3.75 12.72 -7.54
CA LEU A 297 2.43 13.02 -6.98
C LEU A 297 2.27 14.50 -6.66
N ALA A 298 3.30 15.15 -6.12
CA ALA A 298 3.27 16.59 -5.84
C ALA A 298 3.17 17.38 -7.15
N VAL A 299 3.93 16.98 -8.17
CA VAL A 299 3.86 17.56 -9.52
C VAL A 299 2.49 17.33 -10.16
N ALA A 300 1.94 16.11 -10.05
CA ALA A 300 0.59 15.81 -10.57
C ALA A 300 -0.50 16.61 -9.86
N LYS A 301 -0.39 16.80 -8.54
CA LYS A 301 -1.29 17.65 -7.76
C LYS A 301 -1.25 19.10 -8.23
N ALA A 302 -0.05 19.68 -8.36
CA ALA A 302 0.12 21.07 -8.80
C ALA A 302 -0.46 21.32 -10.20
N GLN A 303 -0.49 20.28 -11.05
CA GLN A 303 -1.00 20.35 -12.42
C GLN A 303 -2.48 19.90 -12.54
N ASN A 304 -3.18 19.63 -11.42
CA ASN A 304 -4.56 19.11 -11.39
C ASN A 304 -4.75 17.79 -12.14
N ARG A 305 -3.72 16.94 -12.13
CA ARG A 305 -3.68 15.61 -12.78
C ARG A 305 -3.66 14.45 -11.79
N LEU A 306 -3.73 14.75 -10.49
CA LEU A 306 -3.66 13.76 -9.44
C LEU A 306 -4.88 12.85 -9.49
N HIS A 307 -4.64 11.54 -9.55
CA HIS A 307 -5.68 10.52 -9.54
C HIS A 307 -5.59 9.67 -8.28
N ARG A 308 -6.61 8.86 -7.99
CA ARG A 308 -6.61 7.93 -6.85
C ARG A 308 -7.27 6.60 -7.23
N ASN A 309 -6.60 5.49 -6.94
CA ASN A 309 -7.12 4.13 -7.09
C ASN A 309 -7.07 3.37 -5.74
N PHE A 310 -7.32 2.06 -5.72
CA PHE A 310 -7.35 1.28 -4.48
C PHE A 310 -5.99 1.21 -3.76
N GLN A 311 -4.88 1.37 -4.48
CA GLN A 311 -3.52 1.36 -3.93
C GLN A 311 -3.14 2.72 -3.32
N GLY A 312 -3.77 3.82 -3.75
CA GLY A 312 -3.49 5.15 -3.22
C GLY A 312 -3.59 6.22 -4.31
N TYR A 313 -2.82 7.29 -4.16
CA TYR A 313 -2.70 8.30 -5.21
C TYR A 313 -1.85 7.78 -6.38
N SER A 314 -2.22 8.19 -7.59
CA SER A 314 -1.54 7.82 -8.84
C SER A 314 -1.34 9.05 -9.72
N THR A 315 -0.32 8.98 -10.56
CA THR A 315 0.01 9.97 -11.59
C THR A 315 -0.71 9.71 -12.92
N GLN A 316 -1.35 8.54 -13.07
CA GLN A 316 -1.97 8.09 -14.31
C GLN A 316 -3.51 8.10 -14.19
N PRO A 317 -4.19 9.14 -14.70
CA PRO A 317 -5.65 9.12 -14.84
C PRO A 317 -6.07 8.08 -15.89
N ASP A 318 -7.30 7.59 -15.77
CA ASP A 318 -7.93 6.68 -16.76
C ASP A 318 -7.17 5.37 -17.03
N CYS A 319 -6.30 5.00 -16.09
CA CYS A 319 -5.58 3.73 -16.08
C CYS A 319 -6.50 2.62 -15.57
N ASP A 320 -6.74 1.63 -16.42
CA ASP A 320 -7.41 0.41 -15.98
C ASP A 320 -6.48 -0.35 -15.03
N LEU A 321 -7.09 -1.06 -14.09
CA LEU A 321 -6.40 -1.81 -13.06
C LEU A 321 -6.89 -3.26 -13.08
N ILE A 322 -6.00 -4.19 -13.38
CA ILE A 322 -6.26 -5.62 -13.14
C ILE A 322 -5.77 -5.96 -11.74
N GLY A 323 -6.68 -6.49 -10.93
CA GLY A 323 -6.36 -7.04 -9.61
C GLY A 323 -6.14 -8.55 -9.69
N LEU A 324 -4.94 -9.01 -9.38
CA LEU A 324 -4.56 -10.43 -9.37
C LEU A 324 -4.41 -10.96 -7.94
N GLY A 325 -4.84 -12.19 -7.72
CA GLY A 325 -4.74 -12.87 -6.43
C GLY A 325 -5.90 -12.61 -5.46
N VAL A 326 -5.86 -13.24 -4.29
CA VAL A 326 -6.93 -13.19 -3.28
C VAL A 326 -7.24 -11.75 -2.86
N SER A 327 -8.52 -11.43 -2.76
CA SER A 327 -9.08 -10.14 -2.32
C SER A 327 -8.77 -8.92 -3.19
N SER A 328 -7.95 -9.06 -4.24
CA SER A 328 -7.58 -8.00 -5.16
C SER A 328 -8.83 -7.32 -5.74
N ILE A 329 -8.73 -6.03 -6.01
CA ILE A 329 -9.80 -5.26 -6.65
C ILE A 329 -9.26 -4.71 -7.97
N GLY A 330 -9.99 -5.00 -9.04
CA GLY A 330 -9.77 -4.42 -10.36
C GLY A 330 -10.74 -3.28 -10.66
N LYS A 331 -10.34 -2.43 -11.61
CA LYS A 331 -11.17 -1.40 -12.23
C LYS A 331 -10.92 -1.42 -13.73
N ILE A 332 -11.89 -1.89 -14.51
CA ILE A 332 -11.80 -1.91 -15.98
C ILE A 332 -12.94 -1.07 -16.55
N GLY A 333 -12.61 0.01 -17.25
CA GLY A 333 -13.58 1.04 -17.66
C GLY A 333 -14.36 1.56 -16.46
N ASP A 334 -15.67 1.43 -16.53
CA ASP A 334 -16.64 1.89 -15.52
C ASP A 334 -17.04 0.78 -14.52
N THR A 335 -16.32 -0.34 -14.52
CA THR A 335 -16.62 -1.49 -13.66
C THR A 335 -15.59 -1.65 -12.55
N TYR A 336 -16.04 -2.19 -11.41
CA TYR A 336 -15.16 -2.71 -10.37
C TYR A 336 -15.44 -4.21 -10.20
N SER A 337 -14.37 -4.98 -10.03
CA SER A 337 -14.44 -6.42 -9.73
C SER A 337 -13.55 -6.73 -8.52
N GLN A 338 -13.92 -7.72 -7.72
CA GLN A 338 -13.13 -8.14 -6.58
C GLN A 338 -12.98 -9.65 -6.54
N ASN A 339 -11.75 -10.12 -6.45
CA ASN A 339 -11.45 -11.53 -6.25
C ASN A 339 -11.95 -12.01 -4.88
N VAL A 340 -12.19 -13.32 -4.77
CA VAL A 340 -12.58 -13.96 -3.50
C VAL A 340 -11.63 -13.58 -2.36
N LYS A 341 -12.16 -13.35 -1.16
CA LYS A 341 -11.40 -12.77 -0.04
C LYS A 341 -10.67 -13.78 0.83
N THR A 342 -10.87 -15.06 0.56
CA THR A 342 -10.38 -16.18 1.36
C THR A 342 -9.66 -17.17 0.45
N LEU A 343 -8.54 -17.71 0.93
CA LEU A 343 -7.96 -18.92 0.36
C LEU A 343 -8.59 -20.11 1.08
N GLU A 344 -9.26 -20.99 0.34
CA GLU A 344 -9.65 -22.30 0.87
C GLU A 344 -8.39 -23.16 1.01
N SER A 345 -8.32 -23.89 2.12
CA SER A 345 -7.19 -24.74 2.50
C SER A 345 -7.11 -26.02 1.70
#